data_AF-A0AAJ7T225-F1
#
_entry.id   AF-A0AAJ7T225-F1
#
_cell.length_a   1.000
_cell.length_b   1.000
_cell.length_c   1.000
_cell.angle_alpha   90.00
_cell.angle_beta   90.00
_cell.angle_gamma   90.00
#
_symmetry.space_group_name_H-M   'P 1'
#
loop_
_entity.id
_entity.type
_entity.pdbx_description
1 polymer ?
#
loop_
_entity_poly.entity_id
_entity_poly.type
_entity_poly.pdbx_seq_one_letter_code
_entity_poly.pdbx_strand_id
1 'polypeptide(L)'
;MSLAACSEAWGVCENAGNSRSKARGRAMLPTSREVEVNVSVRHMYLYSREVRGVVARLRAECGSLSVHAVALAHSQGDLKKALGHVRNEKQANVQASSMRSRRPTREVGPDEVDVLLGVERKQLAELESVLAETLLRAEALQQNLALCRKRLLACISERSCVLDLIGHATPSRLSHTTPSAQWSPDPIGPLSPECARMLEEAAQGQKEVMAIRSEIGHVIKKVAHLQSRARQRVTQGLGQKLVQTNCLARALQVSAGHTRMAIHQAQRWHAAISTAQGYIEGPKRYGDIPLRERLDRPMVKVYQRHPGTQLPEATGVLQAGEGLSHSLAACKGDLEQLVSAQHMLAADLRDKVAATRVDAEAARFRRRCATLRY
;
A
#
# COMPACT_ATOMS: atom_id res chain seq x y z
N MET A 1 -15.92 48.74 -41.50
CA MET A 1 -15.74 49.47 -40.22
C MET A 1 -14.24 49.51 -39.95
N SER A 2 -13.43 50.57 -40.06
CA SER A 2 -13.50 51.99 -40.45
C SER A 2 -12.01 52.34 -40.66
N LEU A 3 -11.46 52.51 -41.86
CA LEU A 3 -11.35 53.71 -42.72
C LEU A 3 -11.53 55.12 -42.07
N ALA A 4 -10.64 56.03 -42.51
CA ALA A 4 -10.58 57.50 -42.37
C ALA A 4 -10.16 58.04 -40.99
N ALA A 5 -9.36 59.09 -40.80
CA ALA A 5 -8.77 60.18 -41.61
C ALA A 5 -7.51 60.69 -40.83
N CYS A 6 -6.56 61.51 -41.28
CA CYS A 6 -6.61 62.69 -42.12
C CYS A 6 -5.30 62.87 -42.90
N SER A 7 -5.50 63.16 -44.19
CA SER A 7 -4.61 63.94 -45.05
C SER A 7 -4.90 65.43 -44.81
N GLU A 8 -3.88 66.28 -44.92
CA GLU A 8 -3.85 67.59 -45.59
C GLU A 8 -2.92 68.58 -44.89
N ALA A 9 -1.84 68.93 -45.59
CA ALA A 9 -1.36 70.31 -45.73
C ALA A 9 -0.31 70.32 -46.85
N TRP A 10 -0.71 70.73 -48.05
CA TRP A 10 0.15 71.03 -49.19
C TRP A 10 -0.01 72.51 -49.55
N GLY A 11 1.13 73.15 -49.85
CA GLY A 11 1.22 74.44 -50.52
C GLY A 11 1.34 75.63 -49.57
N VAL A 12 2.15 76.66 -49.79
CA VAL A 12 3.05 77.06 -50.88
C VAL A 12 3.98 78.09 -50.22
N CYS A 13 5.29 78.05 -50.49
CA CYS A 13 6.11 79.25 -50.62
C CYS A 13 7.42 78.89 -51.33
N GLU A 14 7.45 79.30 -52.60
CA GLU A 14 8.58 79.27 -53.50
C GLU A 14 9.71 80.22 -53.08
N ASN A 15 10.92 79.79 -53.43
CA ASN A 15 12.06 80.58 -53.90
C ASN A 15 12.64 81.68 -52.99
N ALA A 16 13.77 81.35 -52.35
CA ALA A 16 14.93 82.23 -52.38
C ALA A 16 16.22 81.40 -52.25
N GLY A 17 17.11 81.57 -53.20
CA GLY A 17 18.24 80.69 -53.44
C GLY A 17 19.26 80.62 -52.32
N ASN A 18 19.91 79.46 -52.23
CA ASN A 18 21.35 79.46 -52.02
C ASN A 18 21.96 78.21 -52.63
N SER A 19 22.51 78.41 -53.82
CA SER A 19 23.67 77.73 -54.40
C SER A 19 24.51 76.93 -53.39
N ARG A 20 24.19 75.64 -53.23
CA ARG A 20 25.15 74.64 -52.75
C ARG A 20 25.50 73.72 -53.92
N SER A 21 26.56 74.14 -54.60
CA SER A 21 27.56 73.29 -55.24
C SER A 21 27.17 71.82 -55.45
N LYS A 22 26.89 71.51 -56.71
CA LYS A 22 27.12 70.18 -57.30
C LYS A 22 28.59 69.78 -57.07
N ALA A 23 28.88 69.21 -55.91
CA ALA A 23 30.00 68.31 -55.73
C ALA A 23 29.40 66.91 -55.66
N ARG A 24 28.96 66.38 -56.80
CA ARG A 24 28.97 64.92 -57.01
C ARG A 24 30.44 64.54 -57.01
N GLY A 25 31.01 64.37 -55.81
CA GLY A 25 32.26 63.64 -55.66
C GLY A 25 32.05 62.33 -56.41
N ARG A 26 32.90 62.07 -57.41
CA ARG A 26 32.98 60.76 -58.05
C ARG A 26 33.13 59.78 -56.89
N ALA A 27 32.09 59.01 -56.59
CA ALA A 27 32.22 57.89 -55.67
C ALA A 27 33.29 57.01 -56.30
N MET A 28 34.47 57.01 -55.71
CA MET A 28 35.59 56.19 -56.13
C MET A 28 35.05 54.76 -56.18
N LEU A 29 35.23 54.06 -57.30
CA LEU A 29 34.82 52.66 -57.37
C LEU A 29 35.52 51.90 -56.23
N PRO A 30 34.80 51.05 -55.49
CA PRO A 30 35.37 50.38 -54.35
C PRO A 30 36.63 49.62 -54.77
N THR A 31 37.70 49.79 -54.00
CA THR A 31 38.95 49.07 -54.24
C THR A 31 38.72 47.55 -54.10
N SER A 32 39.54 46.71 -54.75
CA SER A 32 39.45 45.24 -54.59
C SER A 32 39.43 44.83 -53.11
N ARG A 33 40.20 45.54 -52.29
CA ARG A 33 40.23 45.40 -50.83
C ARG A 33 38.88 45.69 -50.17
N GLU A 34 38.18 46.75 -50.57
CA GLU A 34 36.85 47.07 -50.04
C GLU A 34 35.81 46.03 -50.43
N VAL A 35 35.89 45.49 -51.65
CA VAL A 35 35.00 44.40 -52.10
C VAL A 35 35.22 43.14 -51.25
N GLU A 36 36.47 42.72 -51.03
CA GLU A 36 36.82 41.56 -50.21
C GLU A 36 36.47 41.74 -48.73
N VAL A 37 36.66 42.95 -48.18
CA VAL A 37 36.23 43.29 -46.82
C VAL A 37 34.71 43.20 -46.69
N ASN A 38 33.95 43.73 -47.64
CA ASN A 38 32.49 43.64 -47.63
C ASN A 38 31.97 42.20 -47.73
N VAL A 39 32.64 41.35 -48.52
CA VAL A 39 32.33 39.92 -48.61
C VAL A 39 32.60 39.22 -47.26
N SER A 40 33.74 39.50 -46.63
CA SER A 40 34.10 38.94 -45.32
C SER A 40 33.12 39.36 -44.23
N VAL A 41 32.78 40.66 -44.19
CA VAL A 41 31.80 41.24 -43.27
C VAL A 41 30.42 40.59 -43.46
N ARG A 42 29.98 40.39 -44.70
CA ARG A 42 28.72 39.69 -45.00
C ARG A 42 28.71 38.25 -44.49
N HIS A 43 29.80 37.50 -44.67
CA HIS A 43 29.93 36.14 -44.15
C HIS A 43 29.91 36.12 -42.62
N MET A 44 30.60 37.05 -41.95
CA MET A 44 30.56 37.19 -40.49
C MET A 44 29.14 37.41 -39.97
N TYR A 45 28.35 38.27 -40.62
CA TYR A 45 26.93 38.48 -40.24
C TYR A 45 26.05 37.26 -40.49
N LEU A 46 26.24 36.56 -41.61
CA LEU A 46 25.49 35.33 -41.91
C LEU A 46 25.78 34.25 -40.87
N TYR A 47 27.06 34.01 -40.57
CA TYR A 47 27.49 33.10 -39.53
C TYR A 47 26.95 33.50 -38.15
N SER A 48 27.03 34.79 -37.78
CA SER A 48 26.44 35.31 -36.53
C SER A 48 24.96 34.99 -36.42
N ARG A 49 24.21 35.18 -37.51
CA ARG A 49 22.76 34.93 -37.54
C ARG A 49 22.48 33.45 -37.33
N GLU A 50 23.25 32.58 -37.96
CA GLU A 50 23.10 31.13 -37.81
C GLU A 50 23.48 30.66 -36.40
N VAL A 51 24.56 31.20 -35.82
CA VAL A 51 24.96 30.94 -34.43
C VAL A 51 23.90 31.43 -33.45
N ARG A 52 23.29 32.60 -33.65
CA ARG A 52 22.12 33.05 -32.86
C ARG A 52 20.98 32.03 -32.92
N GLY A 53 20.72 31.47 -34.10
CA GLY A 53 19.73 30.41 -34.27
C GLY A 53 20.08 29.12 -33.52
N VAL A 54 21.36 28.71 -33.51
CA VAL A 54 21.84 27.56 -32.71
C VAL A 54 21.70 27.82 -31.21
N VAL A 55 22.16 28.99 -30.73
CA VAL A 55 22.05 29.38 -29.32
C VAL A 55 20.59 29.45 -28.88
N ALA A 56 19.69 29.99 -29.70
CA ALA A 56 18.27 30.02 -29.42
C ALA A 56 17.69 28.60 -29.28
N ARG A 57 18.05 27.68 -30.18
CA ARG A 57 17.67 26.26 -30.10
C ARG A 57 18.18 25.57 -28.83
N LEU A 58 19.47 25.73 -28.51
CA LEU A 58 20.06 25.17 -27.30
C LEU A 58 19.38 25.69 -26.02
N ARG A 59 19.04 26.99 -25.97
CA ARG A 59 18.30 27.59 -24.85
C ARG A 59 16.88 27.03 -24.74
N ALA A 60 16.19 26.85 -25.87
CA ALA A 60 14.86 26.25 -25.89
C ALA A 60 14.89 24.81 -25.34
N GLU A 61 15.84 23.98 -25.79
CA GLU A 61 16.00 22.61 -25.27
C GLU A 61 16.39 22.57 -23.79
N CYS A 62 17.29 23.46 -23.36
CA CYS A 62 17.65 23.59 -21.94
C CYS A 62 16.43 23.98 -21.08
N GLY A 63 15.56 24.85 -21.60
CA GLY A 63 14.29 25.22 -20.98
C GLY A 63 13.34 24.02 -20.86
N SER A 64 13.12 23.31 -21.97
CA SER A 64 12.31 22.09 -22.03
C SER A 64 12.79 21.03 -21.04
N LEU A 65 14.10 20.74 -21.04
CA LEU A 65 14.72 19.78 -20.12
C LEU A 65 14.51 20.16 -18.65
N SER A 66 14.50 21.46 -18.34
CA SER A 66 14.26 21.96 -16.98
C SER A 66 12.82 21.72 -16.54
N VAL A 67 11.84 21.94 -17.42
CA VAL A 67 10.42 21.63 -17.15
C VAL A 67 10.25 20.13 -16.91
N HIS A 68 10.87 19.29 -17.74
CA HIS A 68 10.84 17.84 -17.58
C HIS A 68 11.49 17.36 -16.27
N ALA A 69 12.62 17.94 -15.87
CA ALA A 69 13.29 17.62 -14.61
C ALA A 69 12.44 18.00 -13.39
N VAL A 70 11.72 19.13 -13.44
CA VAL A 70 10.78 19.50 -12.38
C VAL A 70 9.60 18.53 -12.35
N ALA A 71 9.05 18.16 -13.50
CA ALA A 71 7.94 17.19 -13.58
C ALA A 71 8.34 15.78 -13.09
N LEU A 72 9.58 15.35 -13.35
CA LEU A 72 10.14 14.12 -12.81
C LEU A 72 10.27 14.19 -11.28
N ALA A 73 10.76 15.31 -10.73
CA ALA A 73 10.85 15.51 -9.27
C ALA A 73 9.48 15.42 -8.57
N HIS A 74 8.42 15.96 -9.18
CA HIS A 74 7.06 15.79 -8.65
C HIS A 74 6.64 14.32 -8.62
N SER A 75 6.88 13.56 -9.70
CA SER A 75 6.56 12.13 -9.75
C SER A 75 7.37 11.29 -8.77
N GLN A 76 8.63 11.67 -8.49
CA GLN A 76 9.42 11.07 -7.40
C GLN A 76 8.78 11.35 -6.04
N GLY A 77 8.24 12.55 -5.83
CA GLY A 77 7.49 12.90 -4.62
C GLY A 77 6.27 12.00 -4.42
N ASP A 78 5.49 11.77 -5.47
CA ASP A 78 4.33 10.87 -5.41
C ASP A 78 4.73 9.41 -5.16
N LEU A 79 5.85 8.98 -5.75
CA LEU A 79 6.41 7.65 -5.51
C LEU A 79 6.90 7.46 -4.06
N LYS A 80 7.54 8.49 -3.48
CA LYS A 80 7.94 8.50 -2.06
C LYS A 80 6.73 8.46 -1.13
N LYS A 81 5.65 9.16 -1.45
CA LYS A 81 4.37 9.07 -0.71
C LYS A 81 3.80 7.66 -0.78
N ALA A 82 3.74 7.06 -1.99
CA ALA A 82 3.26 5.68 -2.18
C ALA A 82 4.08 4.67 -1.35
N LEU A 83 5.42 4.80 -1.33
CA LEU A 83 6.29 4.01 -0.45
C LEU A 83 5.95 4.20 1.03
N GLY A 84 5.71 5.43 1.46
CA GLY A 84 5.26 5.72 2.83
C GLY A 84 3.97 5.00 3.18
N HIS A 85 2.98 5.00 2.29
CA HIS A 85 1.72 4.27 2.49
C HIS A 85 1.93 2.75 2.63
N VAL A 86 2.76 2.14 1.77
CA VAL A 86 3.07 0.70 1.83
C VAL A 86 3.79 0.35 3.13
N ARG A 87 4.80 1.13 3.54
CA ARG A 87 5.53 0.90 4.80
C ARG A 87 4.62 1.01 6.01
N ASN A 88 3.76 2.02 6.03
CA ASN A 88 2.80 2.20 7.10
C ASN A 88 1.81 1.02 7.18
N GLU A 89 1.39 0.46 6.04
CA GLU A 89 0.52 -0.74 6.04
C GLU A 89 1.24 -2.00 6.48
N LYS A 90 2.51 -2.16 6.10
CA LYS A 90 3.35 -3.26 6.56
C LYS A 90 3.52 -3.22 8.08
N GLN A 91 3.74 -2.03 8.65
CA GLN A 91 3.78 -1.85 10.10
C GLN A 91 2.44 -2.18 10.77
N ALA A 92 1.32 -1.74 10.18
CA ALA A 92 -0.01 -2.06 10.70
C ALA A 92 -0.31 -3.56 10.64
N ASN A 93 0.14 -4.27 9.60
CA ASN A 93 0.05 -5.72 9.48
C ASN A 93 0.84 -6.42 10.59
N VAL A 94 2.11 -6.01 10.82
CA VAL A 94 2.95 -6.57 11.90
C VAL A 94 2.31 -6.35 13.28
N GLN A 95 1.76 -5.16 13.53
CA GLN A 95 1.05 -4.88 14.78
C GLN A 95 -0.23 -5.71 14.92
N ALA A 96 -0.99 -5.91 13.83
CA ALA A 96 -2.16 -6.78 13.82
C ALA A 96 -1.82 -8.23 14.17
N SER A 97 -0.74 -8.76 13.57
CA SER A 97 -0.22 -10.09 13.87
C SER A 97 0.27 -10.20 15.33
N SER A 98 0.98 -9.18 15.84
CA SER A 98 1.43 -9.14 17.24
C SER A 98 0.30 -9.03 18.25
N MET A 99 -0.81 -8.35 17.93
CA MET A 99 -1.99 -8.37 18.81
C MET A 99 -2.58 -9.77 18.89
N ARG A 100 -2.67 -10.48 17.76
CA ARG A 100 -3.23 -11.84 17.69
C ARG A 100 -2.37 -12.91 18.35
N SER A 101 -1.07 -12.68 18.52
CA SER A 101 -0.22 -13.59 19.31
C SER A 101 -0.52 -13.55 20.82
N ARG A 102 -1.36 -12.60 21.29
CA ARG A 102 -1.82 -12.51 22.69
C ARG A 102 -3.04 -13.39 22.99
N ARG A 103 -3.51 -14.19 22.04
CA ARG A 103 -4.61 -15.14 22.28
C ARG A 103 -4.22 -16.18 23.36
N PRO A 104 -5.19 -16.74 24.11
CA PRO A 104 -4.92 -17.81 25.08
C PRO A 104 -4.25 -19.00 24.42
N THR A 105 -3.38 -19.73 25.13
CA THR A 105 -2.54 -20.81 24.57
C THR A 105 -3.32 -21.89 23.82
N ARG A 106 -4.54 -22.23 24.27
CA ARG A 106 -5.44 -23.18 23.58
C ARG A 106 -5.95 -22.68 22.22
N GLU A 107 -5.87 -21.38 21.96
CA GLU A 107 -6.34 -20.69 20.75
C GLU A 107 -5.19 -20.13 19.88
N VAL A 108 -3.92 -20.37 20.25
CA VAL A 108 -2.74 -19.81 19.55
C VAL A 108 -2.41 -20.54 18.23
N GLY A 109 -3.10 -21.64 17.92
CA GLY A 109 -2.89 -22.39 16.68
C GLY A 109 -3.02 -21.51 15.42
N PRO A 110 -2.17 -21.74 14.39
CA PRO A 110 -2.22 -20.96 13.16
C PRO A 110 -3.58 -21.14 12.49
N ASP A 111 -4.26 -20.03 12.23
CA ASP A 111 -5.54 -20.04 11.50
C ASP A 111 -5.43 -19.37 10.12
N GLU A 112 -6.52 -19.41 9.36
CA GLU A 112 -6.60 -18.81 8.02
C GLU A 112 -6.26 -17.31 8.03
N VAL A 113 -6.59 -16.59 9.09
CA VAL A 113 -6.32 -15.15 9.20
C VAL A 113 -4.84 -14.89 9.40
N ASP A 114 -4.15 -15.74 10.16
CA ASP A 114 -2.70 -15.65 10.33
C ASP A 114 -1.97 -15.92 9.01
N VAL A 115 -2.49 -16.85 8.20
CA VAL A 115 -2.01 -17.07 6.83
C VAL A 115 -2.26 -15.85 5.96
N LEU A 116 -3.47 -15.26 6.00
CA LEU A 116 -3.79 -14.04 5.23
C LEU A 116 -2.91 -12.85 5.62
N LEU A 117 -2.62 -12.68 6.92
CA LEU A 117 -1.69 -11.65 7.41
C LEU A 117 -0.26 -11.91 6.90
N GLY A 118 0.19 -13.15 6.88
CA GLY A 118 1.48 -13.54 6.31
C GLY A 118 1.57 -13.26 4.81
N VAL A 119 0.51 -13.58 4.04
CA VAL A 119 0.42 -13.29 2.61
C VAL A 119 0.41 -11.79 2.34
N GLU A 120 -0.39 -11.01 3.06
CA GLU A 120 -0.42 -9.54 2.95
C GLU A 120 0.98 -8.95 3.23
N ARG A 121 1.67 -9.44 4.27
CA ARG A 121 3.03 -8.98 4.60
C ARG A 121 4.03 -9.23 3.48
N LYS A 122 4.00 -10.43 2.86
CA LYS A 122 4.87 -10.77 1.72
C LYS A 122 4.57 -9.88 0.52
N GLN A 123 3.29 -9.73 0.16
CA GLN A 123 2.86 -8.85 -0.92
C GLN A 123 3.30 -7.39 -0.69
N LEU A 124 3.15 -6.86 0.52
CA LEU A 124 3.60 -5.51 0.85
C LEU A 124 5.13 -5.35 0.72
N ALA A 125 5.92 -6.39 1.02
CA ALA A 125 7.36 -6.35 0.84
C ALA A 125 7.76 -6.35 -0.65
N GLU A 126 7.06 -7.13 -1.49
CA GLU A 126 7.26 -7.11 -2.95
C GLU A 126 6.90 -5.74 -3.53
N LEU A 127 5.76 -5.16 -3.13
CA LEU A 127 5.36 -3.82 -3.58
C LEU A 127 6.34 -2.73 -3.13
N GLU A 128 6.92 -2.86 -1.93
CA GLU A 128 7.97 -1.97 -1.42
C GLU A 128 9.22 -2.01 -2.30
N SER A 129 9.70 -3.21 -2.69
CA SER A 129 10.87 -3.35 -3.57
C SER A 129 10.60 -2.75 -4.96
N VAL A 130 9.45 -3.04 -5.57
CA VAL A 130 9.08 -2.49 -6.89
C VAL A 130 9.08 -0.97 -6.88
N LEU A 131 8.47 -0.36 -5.87
CA LEU A 131 8.45 1.10 -5.74
C LEU A 131 9.86 1.67 -5.48
N ALA A 132 10.68 1.02 -4.63
CA ALA A 132 12.04 1.46 -4.35
C ALA A 132 12.94 1.39 -5.60
N GLU A 133 12.84 0.32 -6.39
CA GLU A 133 13.58 0.16 -7.65
C GLU A 133 13.18 1.21 -8.69
N THR A 134 11.88 1.49 -8.83
CA THR A 134 11.42 2.59 -9.70
C THR A 134 11.92 3.95 -9.23
N LEU A 135 12.05 4.16 -7.92
CA LEU A 135 12.56 5.41 -7.37
C LEU A 135 14.04 5.59 -7.68
N LEU A 136 14.85 4.54 -7.50
CA LEU A 136 16.26 4.55 -7.83
C LEU A 136 16.50 4.86 -9.32
N ARG A 137 15.69 4.25 -10.22
CA ARG A 137 15.75 4.56 -11.66
C ARG A 137 15.40 6.02 -11.96
N ALA A 138 14.37 6.56 -11.31
CA ALA A 138 14.00 7.96 -11.46
C ALA A 138 15.06 8.92 -10.91
N GLU A 139 15.73 8.58 -9.80
CA GLU A 139 16.80 9.38 -9.20
C GLU A 139 18.06 9.36 -10.09
N ALA A 140 18.42 8.22 -10.67
CA ALA A 140 19.51 8.11 -11.64
C ALA A 140 19.24 8.95 -12.89
N LEU A 141 18.00 8.90 -13.44
CA LEU A 141 17.64 9.74 -14.57
C LEU A 141 17.72 11.23 -14.22
N GLN A 142 17.28 11.64 -13.03
CA GLN A 142 17.38 13.03 -12.57
C GLN A 142 18.83 13.53 -12.54
N GLN A 143 19.78 12.69 -12.12
CA GLN A 143 21.21 13.01 -12.13
C GLN A 143 21.74 13.17 -13.57
N ASN A 144 21.35 12.25 -14.46
CA ASN A 144 21.73 12.32 -15.88
C ASN A 144 21.20 13.60 -16.54
N LEU A 145 19.96 14.00 -16.27
CA LEU A 145 19.40 15.26 -16.77
C LEU A 145 20.15 16.48 -16.23
N ALA A 146 20.57 16.47 -14.96
CA ALA A 146 21.37 17.54 -14.39
C ALA A 146 22.74 17.68 -15.07
N LEU A 147 23.39 16.55 -15.39
CA LEU A 147 24.64 16.55 -16.16
C LEU A 147 24.44 17.03 -17.60
N CYS A 148 23.40 16.53 -18.28
CA CYS A 148 23.03 16.97 -19.64
C CYS A 148 22.78 18.48 -19.67
N ARG A 149 22.05 19.02 -18.67
CA ARG A 149 21.80 20.46 -18.55
C ARG A 149 23.09 21.26 -18.36
N LYS A 150 24.01 20.80 -17.51
CA LYS A 150 25.32 21.47 -17.31
C LYS A 150 26.10 21.53 -18.62
N ARG A 151 26.14 20.44 -19.39
CA ARG A 151 26.80 20.38 -20.70
C ARG A 151 26.12 21.30 -21.73
N LEU A 152 24.79 21.31 -21.81
CA LEU A 152 24.05 22.24 -22.66
C LEU A 152 24.37 23.71 -22.34
N LEU A 153 24.44 24.07 -21.06
CA LEU A 153 24.80 25.43 -20.63
C LEU A 153 26.22 25.80 -21.06
N ALA A 154 27.17 24.86 -20.99
CA ALA A 154 28.54 25.06 -21.48
C ALA A 154 28.56 25.33 -23.00
N CYS A 155 27.84 24.53 -23.80
CA CYS A 155 27.69 24.77 -25.24
C CYS A 155 27.02 26.12 -25.54
N ILE A 156 26.01 26.51 -24.75
CA ILE A 156 25.38 27.84 -24.88
C ILE A 156 26.40 28.95 -24.62
N SER A 157 27.22 28.85 -23.56
CA SER A 157 28.23 29.87 -23.26
C SER A 157 29.28 29.99 -24.34
N GLU A 158 29.85 28.87 -24.81
CA GLU A 158 30.87 28.84 -25.86
C GLU A 158 30.35 29.47 -27.16
N ARG A 159 29.13 29.07 -27.59
CA ARG A 159 28.52 29.61 -28.81
C ARG A 159 28.07 31.06 -28.66
N SER A 160 27.80 31.53 -27.44
CA SER A 160 27.47 32.93 -27.18
C SER A 160 28.69 33.85 -27.33
N CYS A 161 29.90 33.40 -27.00
CA CYS A 161 31.13 34.19 -27.16
C CYS A 161 31.38 34.65 -28.61
N VAL A 162 30.99 33.82 -29.59
CA VAL A 162 31.05 34.17 -31.02
C VAL A 162 30.21 35.40 -31.34
N LEU A 163 29.10 35.58 -30.63
CA LEU A 163 28.19 36.72 -30.81
C LEU A 163 28.74 38.00 -30.16
N ASP A 164 29.57 37.86 -29.13
CA ASP A 164 30.20 38.98 -28.42
C ASP A 164 31.33 39.61 -29.25
N LEU A 165 31.98 38.84 -30.12
CA LEU A 165 33.04 39.30 -31.04
C LEU A 165 32.52 40.22 -32.14
N ILE A 166 31.22 40.15 -32.46
CA ILE A 166 30.58 40.91 -33.55
C ILE A 166 29.80 42.07 -32.94
N GLY A 167 30.53 42.89 -32.19
CA GLY A 167 30.02 44.11 -31.58
C GLY A 167 29.67 45.16 -32.64
N HIS A 168 28.41 45.61 -32.64
CA HIS A 168 27.90 46.93 -33.07
C HIS A 168 28.47 47.66 -34.31
N ALA A 169 29.09 47.00 -35.28
CA ALA A 169 29.18 47.59 -36.61
C ALA A 169 27.81 47.44 -37.27
N THR A 170 27.06 48.52 -37.41
CA THR A 170 25.93 48.59 -38.35
C THR A 170 26.52 48.90 -39.72
N PRO A 171 26.47 47.99 -40.71
CA PRO A 171 26.77 48.40 -42.08
C PRO A 171 25.59 49.26 -42.54
N SER A 172 25.80 50.57 -42.57
CA SER A 172 24.86 51.50 -43.19
C SER A 172 24.75 51.14 -44.68
N ARG A 173 23.60 50.55 -45.06
CA ARG A 173 23.16 50.25 -46.43
C ARG A 173 24.08 49.34 -47.25
N LEU A 174 23.85 48.03 -47.17
CA LEU A 174 24.36 47.08 -48.17
C LEU A 174 23.40 47.00 -49.35
N SER A 175 23.83 47.54 -50.48
CA SER A 175 23.20 47.40 -51.79
C SER A 175 23.26 45.93 -52.26
N HIS A 176 22.16 45.47 -52.85
CA HIS A 176 22.03 44.16 -53.46
C HIS A 176 23.09 43.93 -54.53
N THR A 177 24.10 43.12 -54.23
CA THR A 177 24.90 42.42 -55.24
C THR A 177 25.03 40.95 -54.87
N THR A 178 24.84 40.12 -55.89
CA THR A 178 24.86 38.65 -55.88
C THR A 178 26.22 38.08 -55.45
N PRO A 179 26.26 36.96 -54.73
CA PRO A 179 27.51 36.43 -54.19
C PRO A 179 28.28 35.63 -55.26
N SER A 180 29.54 36.01 -55.50
CA SER A 180 30.53 35.12 -56.13
C SER A 180 31.01 34.14 -55.07
N ALA A 181 30.79 32.85 -55.31
CA ALA A 181 31.30 31.76 -54.51
C ALA A 181 32.82 31.66 -54.68
N GLN A 182 33.58 31.80 -53.59
CA GLN A 182 34.84 31.11 -53.30
C GLN A 182 35.55 31.84 -52.16
N TRP A 183 35.21 31.45 -50.93
CA TRP A 183 36.14 31.44 -49.80
C TRP A 183 35.57 30.44 -48.79
N SER A 184 36.30 29.35 -48.56
CA SER A 184 35.94 28.30 -47.59
C SER A 184 37.00 28.21 -46.51
N PRO A 185 36.83 28.97 -45.41
CA PRO A 185 37.47 28.61 -44.15
C PRO A 185 36.41 28.49 -43.05
N ASP A 186 35.82 27.29 -42.91
CA ASP A 186 35.54 26.67 -41.62
C ASP A 186 35.12 25.19 -41.82
N PRO A 187 35.84 24.20 -41.25
CA PRO A 187 35.46 22.78 -41.34
C PRO A 187 34.30 22.39 -40.41
N ILE A 188 33.86 23.30 -39.54
CA ILE A 188 32.84 23.06 -38.51
C ILE A 188 31.87 24.24 -38.59
N GLY A 189 30.74 24.06 -39.26
CA GLY A 189 29.74 25.11 -39.45
C GLY A 189 29.16 25.70 -38.14
N PRO A 190 28.14 26.58 -38.23
CA PRO A 190 27.55 27.28 -37.07
C PRO A 190 27.03 26.33 -35.97
N LEU A 191 26.65 25.10 -36.36
CA LEU A 191 26.34 24.01 -35.45
C LEU A 191 27.56 23.10 -35.33
N SER A 192 28.23 23.12 -34.17
CA SER A 192 29.31 22.19 -33.91
C SER A 192 28.78 20.77 -33.68
N PRO A 193 29.59 19.72 -33.95
CA PRO A 193 29.21 18.34 -33.65
C PRO A 193 28.89 18.13 -32.17
N GLU A 194 29.54 18.86 -31.26
CA GLU A 194 29.23 18.82 -29.83
C GLU A 194 27.84 19.38 -29.52
N CYS A 195 27.45 20.51 -30.14
CA CYS A 195 26.11 21.06 -29.99
C CYS A 195 25.04 20.11 -30.56
N ALA A 196 25.31 19.49 -31.71
CA ALA A 196 24.42 18.51 -32.32
C ALA A 196 24.21 17.30 -31.38
N ARG A 197 25.30 16.72 -30.87
CA ARG A 197 25.26 15.62 -29.90
C ARG A 197 24.48 16.00 -28.64
N MET A 198 24.68 17.22 -28.12
CA MET A 198 23.96 17.67 -26.92
C MET A 198 22.46 17.86 -27.15
N LEU A 199 22.04 18.30 -28.34
CA LEU A 199 20.62 18.37 -28.69
C LEU A 199 20.00 16.97 -28.78
N GLU A 200 20.72 15.99 -29.33
CA GLU A 200 20.29 14.59 -29.38
C GLU A 200 20.21 13.97 -27.98
N GLU A 201 21.23 14.14 -27.14
CA GLU A 201 21.24 13.69 -25.74
C GLU A 201 20.05 14.29 -24.96
N ALA A 202 19.75 15.58 -25.16
CA ALA A 202 18.62 16.25 -24.53
C ALA A 202 17.27 15.67 -25.00
N ALA A 203 17.09 15.46 -26.30
CA ALA A 203 15.88 14.88 -26.86
C ALA A 203 15.68 13.43 -26.38
N GLN A 204 16.75 12.65 -26.27
CA GLN A 204 16.71 11.30 -25.72
C GLN A 204 16.34 11.32 -24.23
N GLY A 205 16.94 12.21 -23.43
CA GLY A 205 16.59 12.38 -22.02
C GLY A 205 15.13 12.77 -21.81
N GLN A 206 14.56 13.62 -22.67
CA GLN A 206 13.13 13.95 -22.61
C GLN A 206 12.22 12.73 -22.84
N LYS A 207 12.55 11.89 -23.84
CA LYS A 207 11.83 10.63 -24.10
C LYS A 207 11.88 9.70 -22.89
N GLU A 208 13.06 9.55 -22.28
CA GLU A 208 13.26 8.73 -21.08
C GLU A 208 12.46 9.26 -19.89
N VAL A 209 12.39 10.58 -19.69
CA VAL A 209 11.55 11.19 -18.65
C VAL A 209 10.08 10.86 -18.86
N MET A 210 9.58 11.00 -20.09
CA MET A 210 8.18 10.67 -20.39
C MET A 210 7.87 9.20 -20.12
N ALA A 211 8.77 8.30 -20.56
CA ALA A 211 8.64 6.86 -20.32
C ALA A 211 8.60 6.55 -18.81
N ILE A 212 9.58 7.01 -18.03
CA ILE A 212 9.64 6.76 -16.58
C ILE A 212 8.45 7.36 -15.86
N ARG A 213 7.99 8.56 -16.21
CA ARG A 213 6.81 9.17 -15.58
C ARG A 213 5.54 8.36 -15.85
N SER A 214 5.38 7.84 -17.07
CA SER A 214 4.26 6.96 -17.40
C SER A 214 4.31 5.65 -16.59
N GLU A 215 5.51 5.08 -16.43
CA GLU A 215 5.75 3.89 -15.62
C GLU A 215 5.42 4.14 -14.15
N ILE A 216 5.90 5.25 -13.56
CA ILE A 216 5.60 5.65 -12.19
C ILE A 216 4.08 5.75 -11.98
N GLY A 217 3.36 6.42 -12.89
CA GLY A 217 1.91 6.54 -12.81
C GLY A 217 1.20 5.18 -12.85
N HIS A 218 1.67 4.25 -13.69
CA HIS A 218 1.14 2.89 -13.77
C HIS A 218 1.45 2.07 -12.50
N VAL A 219 2.69 2.12 -12.02
CA VAL A 219 3.14 1.38 -10.82
C VAL A 219 2.38 1.85 -9.59
N ILE A 220 2.22 3.16 -9.39
CA ILE A 220 1.46 3.71 -8.25
C ILE A 220 0.01 3.21 -8.27
N LYS A 221 -0.66 3.25 -9.44
CA LYS A 221 -2.04 2.75 -9.59
C LYS A 221 -2.13 1.24 -9.30
N LYS A 222 -1.20 0.45 -9.86
CA LYS A 222 -1.14 -1.01 -9.64
C LYS A 222 -0.92 -1.34 -8.17
N VAL A 223 0.02 -0.65 -7.52
CA VAL A 223 0.31 -0.83 -6.09
C VAL A 223 -0.93 -0.48 -5.26
N ALA A 224 -1.54 0.68 -5.47
CA ALA A 224 -2.74 1.09 -4.75
C ALA A 224 -3.88 0.07 -4.87
N HIS A 225 -4.07 -0.50 -6.07
CA HIS A 225 -5.08 -1.53 -6.29
C HIS A 225 -4.77 -2.84 -5.55
N LEU A 226 -3.55 -3.37 -5.70
CA LEU A 226 -3.13 -4.62 -5.05
C LEU A 226 -3.13 -4.48 -3.52
N GLN A 227 -2.67 -3.34 -3.04
CA GLN A 227 -2.68 -2.96 -1.64
C GLN A 227 -4.09 -2.95 -1.06
N SER A 228 -5.03 -2.23 -1.71
CA SER A 228 -6.43 -2.18 -1.28
C SER A 228 -7.07 -3.57 -1.27
N ARG A 229 -6.78 -4.40 -2.28
CA ARG A 229 -7.29 -5.77 -2.36
C ARG A 229 -6.76 -6.66 -1.24
N ALA A 230 -5.46 -6.64 -0.98
CA ALA A 230 -4.85 -7.40 0.10
C ALA A 230 -5.43 -6.97 1.46
N ARG A 231 -5.56 -5.65 1.66
CA ARG A 231 -6.16 -5.05 2.86
C ARG A 231 -7.60 -5.50 3.10
N GLN A 232 -8.41 -5.51 2.04
CA GLN A 232 -9.81 -5.94 2.10
C GLN A 232 -9.91 -7.42 2.47
N ARG A 233 -9.09 -8.29 1.88
CA ARG A 233 -9.06 -9.72 2.19
C ARG A 233 -8.79 -9.99 3.67
N VAL A 234 -7.77 -9.36 4.23
CA VAL A 234 -7.44 -9.51 5.66
C VAL A 234 -8.56 -8.97 6.54
N THR A 235 -9.14 -7.82 6.18
CA THR A 235 -10.25 -7.23 6.96
C THR A 235 -11.50 -8.11 6.93
N GLN A 236 -11.82 -8.71 5.78
CA GLN A 236 -12.91 -9.68 5.64
C GLN A 236 -12.62 -10.96 6.42
N GLY A 237 -11.40 -11.52 6.32
CA GLY A 237 -10.99 -12.70 7.06
C GLY A 237 -11.08 -12.51 8.57
N LEU A 238 -10.59 -11.37 9.10
CA LEU A 238 -10.75 -10.99 10.50
C LEU A 238 -12.22 -10.90 10.91
N GLY A 239 -13.07 -10.30 10.07
CA GLY A 239 -14.51 -10.20 10.32
C GLY A 239 -15.19 -11.57 10.37
N GLN A 240 -14.90 -12.43 9.40
CA GLN A 240 -15.44 -13.80 9.34
C GLN A 240 -14.99 -14.61 10.56
N LYS A 241 -13.70 -14.56 10.91
CA LYS A 241 -13.17 -15.26 12.08
C LYS A 241 -13.83 -14.79 13.37
N LEU A 242 -14.03 -13.49 13.53
CA LEU A 242 -14.72 -12.92 14.70
C LEU A 242 -16.16 -13.42 14.81
N VAL A 243 -16.88 -13.50 13.69
CA VAL A 243 -18.25 -14.06 13.66
C VAL A 243 -18.22 -15.54 14.05
N GLN A 244 -17.34 -16.34 13.45
CA GLN A 244 -17.19 -17.76 13.76
C GLN A 244 -16.88 -18.00 15.24
N THR A 245 -15.89 -17.31 15.80
CA THR A 245 -15.51 -17.47 17.21
C THR A 245 -16.62 -17.03 18.15
N ASN A 246 -17.37 -15.97 17.83
CA ASN A 246 -18.55 -15.57 18.61
C ASN A 246 -19.70 -16.58 18.54
N CYS A 247 -19.97 -17.15 17.37
CA CYS A 247 -20.97 -18.22 17.21
C CYS A 247 -20.60 -19.44 18.07
N LEU A 248 -19.32 -19.84 18.04
CA LEU A 248 -18.81 -20.95 18.85
C LEU A 248 -18.91 -20.65 20.35
N ALA A 249 -18.55 -19.43 20.78
CA ALA A 249 -18.68 -19.03 22.18
C ALA A 249 -20.14 -19.09 22.67
N ARG A 250 -21.11 -18.66 21.85
CA ARG A 250 -22.54 -18.79 22.16
C ARG A 250 -22.98 -20.26 22.25
N ALA A 251 -22.53 -21.11 21.33
CA ALA A 251 -22.83 -22.55 21.37
C ALA A 251 -22.26 -23.23 22.62
N LEU A 252 -21.04 -22.88 23.03
CA LEU A 252 -20.42 -23.35 24.27
C LEU A 252 -21.20 -22.87 25.50
N GLN A 253 -21.66 -21.63 25.51
CA GLN A 253 -22.49 -21.08 26.59
C GLN A 253 -23.80 -21.85 26.75
N VAL A 254 -24.49 -22.15 25.63
CA VAL A 254 -25.73 -22.95 25.65
C VAL A 254 -25.43 -24.37 26.13
N SER A 255 -24.37 -25.00 25.62
CA SER A 255 -23.97 -26.35 26.02
C SER A 255 -23.61 -26.42 27.51
N ALA A 256 -22.93 -25.41 28.04
CA ALA A 256 -22.65 -25.27 29.47
C ALA A 256 -23.92 -25.11 30.32
N GLY A 257 -24.97 -24.48 29.78
CA GLY A 257 -26.29 -24.42 30.40
C GLY A 257 -26.98 -25.79 30.45
N HIS A 258 -26.96 -26.52 29.33
CA HIS A 258 -27.52 -27.87 29.27
C HIS A 258 -26.81 -28.86 30.20
N THR A 259 -25.47 -28.82 30.27
CA THR A 259 -24.73 -29.70 31.20
C THR A 259 -25.03 -29.38 32.66
N ARG A 260 -25.18 -28.10 33.03
CA ARG A 260 -25.65 -27.72 34.38
C ARG A 260 -27.02 -28.30 34.70
N MET A 261 -27.97 -28.22 33.77
CA MET A 261 -29.30 -28.82 33.95
C MET A 261 -29.22 -30.34 34.10
N ALA A 262 -28.41 -31.01 33.28
CA ALA A 262 -28.18 -32.45 33.36
C ALA A 262 -27.55 -32.86 34.70
N ILE A 263 -26.59 -32.10 35.23
CA ILE A 263 -25.99 -32.33 36.55
C ILE A 263 -27.06 -32.25 37.64
N HIS A 264 -27.89 -31.21 37.63
CA HIS A 264 -28.97 -31.09 38.62
C HIS A 264 -30.00 -32.22 38.52
N GLN A 265 -30.31 -32.68 37.30
CA GLN A 265 -31.15 -33.85 37.10
C GLN A 265 -30.49 -35.11 37.67
N ALA A 266 -29.24 -35.39 37.30
CA ALA A 266 -28.47 -36.53 37.79
C ALA A 266 -28.34 -36.53 39.32
N GLN A 267 -28.10 -35.37 39.94
CA GLN A 267 -28.08 -35.22 41.41
C GLN A 267 -29.40 -35.63 42.06
N ARG A 268 -30.54 -35.24 41.45
CA ARG A 268 -31.87 -35.64 41.94
C ARG A 268 -32.11 -37.13 41.80
N TRP A 269 -31.75 -37.72 40.66
CA TRP A 269 -31.84 -39.17 40.44
C TRP A 269 -30.96 -39.94 41.42
N HIS A 270 -29.72 -39.51 41.61
CA HIS A 270 -28.81 -40.09 42.59
C HIS A 270 -29.37 -40.03 44.01
N ALA A 271 -29.94 -38.88 44.42
CA ALA A 271 -30.58 -38.75 45.72
C ALA A 271 -31.79 -39.71 45.87
N ALA A 272 -32.66 -39.78 44.86
CA ALA A 272 -33.83 -40.67 44.88
C ALA A 272 -33.44 -42.15 44.95
N ILE A 273 -32.45 -42.59 44.16
CA ILE A 273 -31.91 -43.95 44.19
C ILE A 273 -31.27 -44.23 45.55
N SER A 274 -30.50 -43.29 46.09
CA SER A 274 -29.90 -43.41 47.43
C SER A 274 -30.95 -43.55 48.53
N THR A 275 -32.05 -42.79 48.45
CA THR A 275 -33.17 -42.92 49.40
C THR A 275 -33.87 -44.27 49.25
N ALA A 276 -34.13 -44.72 48.00
CA ALA A 276 -34.73 -46.02 47.73
C ALA A 276 -33.86 -47.18 48.24
N GLN A 277 -32.53 -47.10 48.03
CA GLN A 277 -31.59 -48.06 48.58
C GLN A 277 -31.62 -48.06 50.11
N GLY A 278 -31.74 -46.89 50.75
CA GLY A 278 -31.94 -46.78 52.20
C GLY A 278 -33.20 -47.49 52.69
N TYR A 279 -34.30 -47.45 51.94
CA TYR A 279 -35.52 -48.19 52.28
C TYR A 279 -35.35 -49.71 52.16
N ILE A 280 -34.63 -50.21 51.14
CA ILE A 280 -34.33 -51.64 50.98
C ILE A 280 -33.37 -52.13 52.08
N GLU A 281 -32.34 -51.33 52.37
CA GLU A 281 -31.37 -51.63 53.41
C GLU A 281 -31.95 -51.51 54.83
N GLY A 282 -33.16 -51.00 55.03
CA GLY A 282 -33.79 -50.91 56.36
C GLY A 282 -32.98 -50.15 57.43
N PRO A 283 -33.45 -50.13 58.68
CA PRO A 283 -32.85 -49.36 59.76
C PRO A 283 -31.47 -49.88 60.15
N LYS A 284 -30.48 -48.97 60.23
CA LYS A 284 -29.10 -49.27 60.68
C LYS A 284 -28.92 -49.09 62.18
N ARG A 285 -29.75 -48.28 62.83
CA ARG A 285 -29.70 -48.01 64.28
C ARG A 285 -31.06 -48.21 64.94
N TYR A 286 -31.04 -48.48 66.25
CA TYR A 286 -32.24 -48.65 67.08
C TYR A 286 -33.17 -47.42 67.13
N GLY A 287 -32.75 -46.24 66.64
CA GLY A 287 -33.62 -45.06 66.52
C GLY A 287 -34.51 -45.05 65.26
N ASP A 288 -34.23 -45.92 64.29
CA ASP A 288 -34.90 -45.96 62.97
C ASP A 288 -36.10 -46.95 62.95
N ILE A 289 -36.68 -47.23 64.13
CA ILE A 289 -37.77 -48.21 64.38
C ILE A 289 -38.98 -48.13 63.43
N PRO A 290 -39.41 -46.97 62.88
CA PRO A 290 -40.54 -46.97 61.95
C PRO A 290 -40.27 -47.62 60.58
N LEU A 291 -39.03 -48.05 60.28
CA LEU A 291 -38.67 -48.71 59.01
C LEU A 291 -38.56 -50.24 59.18
N ARG A 292 -39.05 -50.98 58.18
CA ARG A 292 -39.18 -52.45 58.13
C ARG A 292 -37.86 -53.20 58.42
N GLU A 293 -37.94 -54.41 58.98
CA GLU A 293 -36.76 -55.27 59.26
C GLU A 293 -35.97 -55.64 57.99
N ARG A 294 -34.63 -55.66 58.10
CA ARG A 294 -33.74 -56.13 57.03
C ARG A 294 -33.85 -57.63 56.82
N LEU A 295 -34.00 -58.05 55.56
CA LEU A 295 -34.05 -59.45 55.16
C LEU A 295 -32.67 -60.13 55.19
N ASP A 296 -31.58 -59.36 55.31
CA ASP A 296 -30.20 -59.86 55.26
C ASP A 296 -29.65 -60.29 56.63
N ARG A 297 -30.40 -60.07 57.72
CA ARG A 297 -29.99 -60.42 59.09
C ARG A 297 -29.80 -61.95 59.23
N PRO A 298 -28.84 -62.39 60.04
CA PRO A 298 -28.54 -63.82 60.21
C PRO A 298 -29.77 -64.63 60.65
N MET A 299 -30.68 -64.04 61.43
CA MET A 299 -31.92 -64.69 61.87
C MET A 299 -32.89 -64.99 60.71
N VAL A 300 -33.09 -64.04 59.78
CA VAL A 300 -33.94 -64.23 58.59
C VAL A 300 -33.30 -65.24 57.62
N LYS A 301 -31.98 -65.18 57.46
CA LYS A 301 -31.20 -66.15 56.66
C LYS A 301 -31.28 -67.58 57.21
N VAL A 302 -31.37 -67.75 58.53
CA VAL A 302 -31.57 -69.07 59.16
C VAL A 302 -32.99 -69.59 58.90
N TYR A 303 -34.01 -68.72 59.00
CA TYR A 303 -35.39 -69.08 58.69
C TYR A 303 -35.61 -69.44 57.21
N GLN A 304 -34.87 -68.83 56.28
CA GLN A 304 -34.94 -69.15 54.84
C GLN A 304 -34.29 -70.50 54.45
N ARG A 305 -33.48 -71.11 55.34
CA ARG A 305 -32.82 -72.40 55.07
C ARG A 305 -33.78 -73.60 55.20
N HIS A 306 -34.96 -73.42 55.80
CA HIS A 306 -35.94 -74.49 55.93
C HIS A 306 -36.75 -74.69 54.63
N PRO A 307 -36.86 -75.93 54.11
CA PRO A 307 -37.73 -76.23 52.97
C PRO A 307 -39.19 -76.06 53.40
N GLY A 308 -39.83 -74.97 52.95
CA GLY A 308 -41.19 -74.58 53.35
C GLY A 308 -41.32 -73.11 53.76
N THR A 309 -40.21 -72.42 54.00
CA THR A 309 -40.17 -70.99 54.43
C THR A 309 -39.31 -70.12 53.50
N GLN A 310 -39.03 -70.59 52.28
CA GLN A 310 -38.36 -69.79 51.25
C GLN A 310 -39.31 -68.70 50.77
N LEU A 311 -39.01 -67.45 51.10
CA LEU A 311 -39.76 -66.27 50.66
C LEU A 311 -39.17 -65.78 49.33
N PRO A 312 -39.81 -66.02 48.17
CA PRO A 312 -39.36 -65.51 46.88
C PRO A 312 -39.30 -63.97 46.87
N GLU A 313 -40.10 -63.32 47.70
CA GLU A 313 -40.08 -61.87 47.89
C GLU A 313 -38.71 -61.39 48.41
N ALA A 314 -38.04 -62.17 49.26
CA ALA A 314 -36.75 -61.79 49.81
C ALA A 314 -35.62 -61.88 48.79
N THR A 315 -35.65 -62.88 47.90
CA THR A 315 -34.74 -62.95 46.76
C THR A 315 -34.96 -61.80 45.79
N GLY A 316 -36.22 -61.39 45.56
CA GLY A 316 -36.55 -60.24 44.72
C GLY A 316 -36.05 -58.91 45.31
N VAL A 317 -36.15 -58.72 46.63
CA VAL A 317 -35.64 -57.52 47.33
C VAL A 317 -34.12 -57.45 47.30
N LEU A 318 -33.41 -58.58 47.46
CA LEU A 318 -31.96 -58.66 47.34
C LEU A 318 -31.49 -58.30 45.91
N GLN A 319 -32.11 -58.89 44.89
CA GLN A 319 -31.82 -58.58 43.48
C GLN A 319 -32.13 -57.11 43.14
N ALA A 320 -33.23 -56.56 43.66
CA ALA A 320 -33.55 -55.14 43.52
C ALA A 320 -32.51 -54.25 44.21
N GLY A 321 -32.02 -54.64 45.40
CA GLY A 321 -30.95 -53.94 46.11
C GLY A 321 -29.63 -53.92 45.34
N GLU A 322 -29.24 -55.05 44.74
CA GLU A 322 -28.08 -55.14 43.84
C GLU A 322 -28.25 -54.30 42.57
N GLY A 323 -29.46 -54.26 41.99
CA GLY A 323 -29.78 -53.41 40.86
C GLY A 323 -29.71 -51.91 41.21
N LEU A 324 -30.18 -51.52 42.39
CA LEU A 324 -30.07 -50.14 42.88
C LEU A 324 -28.62 -49.74 43.15
N SER A 325 -27.81 -50.63 43.73
CA SER A 325 -26.40 -50.34 44.00
C SER A 325 -25.59 -50.13 42.72
N HIS A 326 -25.84 -50.96 41.68
CA HIS A 326 -25.28 -50.75 40.34
C HIS A 326 -25.76 -49.43 39.73
N SER A 327 -27.05 -49.13 39.83
CA SER A 327 -27.62 -47.88 39.29
C SER A 327 -27.05 -46.65 39.99
N LEU A 328 -26.79 -46.74 41.29
CA LEU A 328 -26.17 -45.67 42.07
C LEU A 328 -24.72 -45.46 41.65
N ALA A 329 -23.95 -46.55 41.49
CA ALA A 329 -22.57 -46.48 41.00
C ALA A 329 -22.49 -45.89 39.58
N ALA A 330 -23.39 -46.31 38.67
CA ALA A 330 -23.50 -45.74 37.33
C ALA A 330 -23.82 -44.24 37.36
N CYS A 331 -24.84 -43.85 38.15
CA CYS A 331 -25.25 -42.44 38.26
C CYS A 331 -24.14 -41.55 38.86
N LYS A 332 -23.32 -42.08 39.78
CA LYS A 332 -22.10 -41.40 40.26
C LYS A 332 -21.09 -41.18 39.14
N GLY A 333 -20.79 -42.22 38.36
CA GLY A 333 -19.87 -42.12 37.22
C GLY A 333 -20.34 -41.09 36.18
N ASP A 334 -21.63 -41.10 35.84
CA ASP A 334 -22.21 -40.13 34.91
C ASP A 334 -22.13 -38.69 35.45
N LEU A 335 -22.36 -38.51 36.76
CA LEU A 335 -22.26 -37.21 37.42
C LEU A 335 -20.82 -36.69 37.38
N GLU A 336 -19.83 -37.55 37.65
CA GLU A 336 -18.41 -37.19 37.55
C GLU A 336 -18.04 -36.76 36.13
N GLN A 337 -18.47 -37.51 35.11
CA GLN A 337 -18.25 -37.15 33.71
C GLN A 337 -18.89 -35.81 33.34
N LEU A 338 -20.13 -35.57 33.77
CA LEU A 338 -20.83 -34.30 33.52
C LEU A 338 -20.13 -33.12 34.20
N VAL A 339 -19.64 -33.29 35.43
CA VAL A 339 -18.89 -32.26 36.16
C VAL A 339 -17.57 -31.97 35.45
N SER A 340 -16.83 -32.99 35.02
CA SER A 340 -15.61 -32.81 34.22
C SER A 340 -15.89 -32.07 32.90
N ALA A 341 -16.95 -32.45 32.19
CA ALA A 341 -17.38 -31.78 30.97
C ALA A 341 -17.75 -30.31 31.22
N GLN A 342 -18.42 -30.00 32.34
CA GLN A 342 -18.75 -28.63 32.71
C GLN A 342 -17.50 -27.78 32.94
N HIS A 343 -16.47 -28.32 33.60
CA HIS A 343 -15.20 -27.62 33.81
C HIS A 343 -14.48 -27.35 32.48
N MET A 344 -14.46 -28.33 31.57
CA MET A 344 -13.87 -28.19 30.24
C MET A 344 -14.59 -27.12 29.42
N LEU A 345 -15.93 -27.20 29.34
CA LEU A 345 -16.74 -26.20 28.63
C LEU A 345 -16.57 -24.78 29.19
N ALA A 346 -16.44 -24.64 30.51
CA ALA A 346 -16.19 -23.35 31.14
C ALA A 346 -14.78 -22.80 30.82
N ALA A 347 -13.76 -23.66 30.78
CA ALA A 347 -12.42 -23.27 30.35
C ALA A 347 -12.42 -22.82 28.88
N ASP A 348 -13.01 -23.61 27.98
CA ASP A 348 -13.05 -23.32 26.56
C ASP A 348 -13.88 -22.05 26.27
N LEU A 349 -14.99 -21.84 26.97
CA LEU A 349 -15.77 -20.60 26.86
C LEU A 349 -14.95 -19.37 27.24
N ARG A 350 -14.19 -19.43 28.35
CA ARG A 350 -13.32 -18.31 28.78
C ARG A 350 -12.26 -18.00 27.73
N ASP A 351 -11.61 -19.03 27.19
CA ASP A 351 -10.56 -18.87 26.19
C ASP A 351 -11.12 -18.31 24.88
N LYS A 352 -12.28 -18.81 24.43
CA LYS A 352 -12.96 -18.27 23.23
C LYS A 352 -13.38 -16.81 23.41
N VAL A 353 -13.90 -16.42 24.57
CA VAL A 353 -14.26 -15.01 24.86
C VAL A 353 -13.01 -14.12 24.92
N ALA A 354 -11.90 -14.60 25.47
CA ALA A 354 -10.64 -13.86 25.45
C ALA A 354 -10.10 -13.71 24.01
N ALA A 355 -10.17 -14.77 23.20
CA ALA A 355 -9.76 -14.74 21.79
C ALA A 355 -10.63 -13.78 20.95
N THR A 356 -11.95 -13.75 21.13
CA THR A 356 -12.83 -12.82 20.40
C THR A 356 -12.50 -11.37 20.73
N ARG A 357 -12.15 -11.06 21.98
CA ARG A 357 -11.70 -9.73 22.37
C ARG A 357 -10.43 -9.30 21.63
N VAL A 358 -9.42 -10.17 21.60
CA VAL A 358 -8.16 -9.91 20.89
C VAL A 358 -8.41 -9.71 19.39
N ASP A 359 -9.21 -10.59 18.76
CA ASP A 359 -9.55 -10.48 17.34
C ASP A 359 -10.36 -9.21 17.03
N ALA A 360 -11.27 -8.82 17.93
CA ALA A 360 -12.02 -7.57 17.81
C ALA A 360 -11.14 -6.33 17.96
N GLU A 361 -10.13 -6.36 18.84
CA GLU A 361 -9.13 -5.30 18.97
C GLU A 361 -8.29 -5.18 17.70
N ALA A 362 -7.80 -6.30 17.15
CA ALA A 362 -7.05 -6.33 15.91
C ALA A 362 -7.88 -5.82 14.71
N ALA A 363 -9.13 -6.25 14.59
CA ALA A 363 -10.04 -5.80 13.54
C ALA A 363 -10.34 -4.29 13.64
N ARG A 364 -10.57 -3.77 14.86
CA ARG A 364 -10.81 -2.33 15.08
C ARG A 364 -9.56 -1.50 14.78
N PHE A 365 -8.39 -1.96 15.21
CA PHE A 365 -7.12 -1.31 14.90
C PHE A 365 -6.91 -1.20 13.38
N ARG A 366 -7.10 -2.30 12.65
CA ARG A 366 -7.00 -2.33 11.17
C ARG A 366 -7.93 -1.32 10.51
N ARG A 367 -9.18 -1.20 10.99
CA ARG A 367 -10.14 -0.20 10.48
C ARG A 367 -9.66 1.23 10.73
N ARG A 368 -9.16 1.54 11.93
CA ARG A 368 -8.60 2.86 12.26
C ARG A 368 -7.40 3.23 11.39
N CYS A 369 -6.50 2.27 11.14
CA CYS A 369 -5.37 2.48 10.26
C CYS A 369 -5.78 2.72 8.81
N ALA A 370 -6.93 2.20 8.37
CA ALA A 370 -7.45 2.44 7.04
C ALA A 370 -8.09 3.84 6.89
N THR A 371 -8.72 4.37 7.93
CA THR A 371 -9.40 5.69 7.90
C THR A 371 -8.45 6.88 8.05
N LEU A 372 -7.34 6.73 8.78
CA LEU A 372 -6.37 7.82 9.02
C LEU A 372 -5.43 8.11 7.83
N ARG A 373 -5.69 7.56 6.64
CA ARG A 373 -4.73 7.51 5.53
C ARG A 373 -5.26 8.10 4.21
N TYR A 374 -6.38 8.81 4.26
CA TYR A 374 -6.90 9.64 3.18
C TYR A 374 -6.81 11.11 3.57
#